data_AF-B7PYN7-F1
#
_entry.id   AF-B7PYN7-F1
#
_cell.length_a   1.000
_cell.length_b   1.000
_cell.length_c   1.000
_cell.angle_alpha   90.00
_cell.angle_beta   90.00
_cell.angle_gamma   90.00
#
_symmetry.space_group_name_H-M   'P 1'
#
loop_
_entity.id
_entity.type
_entity.pdbx_description
1 polymer ?
#
loop_
_entity_poly.entity_id
_entity_poly.type
_entity_poly.pdbx_seq_one_letter_code
_entity_poly.pdbx_strand_id
1 'polypeptide(L)'
;MFCRIAFGGPLLGFIMGKIAVWSLSKVFNDSVIEITITLSSAYVTYYLAENVFYVSGVLAVVALGVVISANKVSISPEVEEFVHSFWEMLSYLANTLIFIIVGVVITERSLSFIEKNDLFLILITYIGITVFRLVMIGILSPILTRLGYGLKWQDAVVMTWGGLRGAVGLALALSVAESRYINRETIGNKILIQVSGIVILTLLVNATTTNFLLRIL
;
A
#
# COMPACT_ATOMS: atom_id res chain seq x y z
N MET A 1 -2.05 -20.19 11.14
CA MET A 1 -1.05 -19.65 10.19
C MET A 1 -1.10 -18.13 10.07
N PHE A 2 -2.29 -17.53 9.92
CA PHE A 2 -2.46 -16.07 9.79
C PHE A 2 -1.81 -15.24 10.90
N CYS A 3 -2.07 -15.53 12.19
CA CYS A 3 -1.46 -14.78 13.30
C CYS A 3 0.07 -14.83 13.30
N ARG A 4 0.67 -15.97 12.91
CA ARG A 4 2.13 -16.11 12.79
C ARG A 4 2.71 -15.18 11.73
N ILE A 5 2.05 -15.10 10.57
CA ILE A 5 2.45 -14.23 9.47
C ILE A 5 2.25 -12.75 9.85
N ALA A 6 1.13 -12.45 10.50
CA ALA A 6 0.74 -11.09 10.87
C ALA A 6 1.60 -10.49 11.99
N PHE A 7 2.00 -11.27 13.00
CA PHE A 7 2.87 -10.79 14.08
C PHE A 7 4.36 -11.02 13.80
N GLY A 8 4.70 -12.11 13.11
CA GLY A 8 6.10 -12.46 12.81
C GLY A 8 6.77 -11.51 11.82
N GLY A 9 6.02 -10.98 10.83
CA GLY A 9 6.53 -9.97 9.90
C GLY A 9 6.98 -8.69 10.62
N PRO A 10 6.07 -8.00 11.35
CA PRO A 10 6.41 -6.79 12.10
C PRO A 10 7.51 -6.98 13.13
N LEU A 11 7.55 -8.13 13.82
CA LEU A 11 8.61 -8.43 14.79
C LEU A 11 9.98 -8.54 14.12
N LEU A 12 10.06 -9.25 12.98
CA LEU A 12 11.29 -9.34 12.19
C LEU A 12 11.70 -7.98 11.61
N GLY A 13 10.72 -7.22 11.10
CA GLY A 13 10.93 -5.86 10.63
C GLY A 13 11.46 -4.92 11.72
N PHE A 14 11.00 -5.08 12.97
CA PHE A 14 11.50 -4.31 14.10
C PHE A 14 12.98 -4.61 14.40
N ILE A 15 13.36 -5.89 14.43
CA ILE A 15 14.74 -6.32 14.67
C ILE A 15 15.65 -5.81 13.55
N MET A 16 15.25 -6.01 12.29
CA MET A 16 16.01 -5.54 11.12
C MET A 16 16.09 -4.02 11.06
N GLY A 17 15.02 -3.32 11.44
CA GLY A 17 15.00 -1.85 11.55
C GLY A 17 16.00 -1.34 12.59
N LYS A 18 16.11 -2.00 13.76
CA LYS A 18 17.14 -1.65 14.76
C LYS A 18 18.56 -1.87 14.26
N ILE A 19 18.80 -2.95 13.50
CA ILE A 19 20.10 -3.22 12.87
C ILE A 19 20.40 -2.14 11.81
N ALA A 20 19.42 -1.78 10.99
CA ALA A 20 19.58 -0.74 9.97
C ALA A 20 19.89 0.63 10.60
N VAL A 21 19.16 1.02 11.66
CA VAL A 21 19.43 2.26 12.41
C VAL A 21 20.82 2.26 13.04
N TRP A 22 21.26 1.13 13.59
CA TRP A 22 22.62 1.00 14.12
C TRP A 22 23.69 1.16 13.03
N SER A 23 23.48 0.55 11.86
CA SER A 23 24.37 0.71 10.71
C SER A 23 24.41 2.16 10.19
N LEU A 24 23.25 2.83 10.12
CA LEU A 24 23.16 4.24 9.73
C LEU A 24 23.89 5.14 10.73
N SER A 25 23.77 4.88 12.03
CA SER A 25 24.46 5.68 13.07
C SER A 25 26.00 5.61 13.02
N LYS A 26 26.56 4.67 12.25
CA LYS A 26 28.02 4.54 12.05
C LYS A 26 28.52 5.26 10.81
N VAL A 27 27.63 5.68 9.92
CA VAL A 27 27.95 6.41 8.70
C VAL A 27 27.71 7.89 8.98
N PHE A 28 28.62 8.75 8.54
CA PHE A 28 28.50 10.18 8.74
C PHE A 28 28.58 10.91 7.40
N ASN A 29 27.51 11.65 7.08
CA ASN A 29 27.46 12.64 6.01
C ASN A 29 27.77 12.12 4.59
N ASP A 30 27.27 10.92 4.27
CA ASP A 30 27.36 10.35 2.91
C ASP A 30 25.99 9.84 2.44
N SER A 31 25.38 10.59 1.54
CA SER A 31 24.04 10.30 1.01
C SER A 31 23.98 9.02 0.19
N VAL A 32 25.05 8.65 -0.51
CA VAL A 32 25.07 7.44 -1.34
C VAL A 32 25.10 6.20 -0.45
N ILE A 33 25.89 6.23 0.63
CA ILE A 33 25.98 5.12 1.58
C ILE A 33 24.65 4.96 2.34
N GLU A 34 24.06 6.05 2.84
CA GLU A 34 22.78 5.99 3.56
C GLU A 34 21.63 5.46 2.67
N ILE A 35 21.54 5.92 1.42
CA ILE A 35 20.58 5.38 0.45
C ILE A 35 20.82 3.89 0.20
N THR A 36 22.08 3.47 0.02
CA THR A 36 22.42 2.06 -0.23
C THR A 36 22.07 1.17 0.97
N ILE A 37 22.30 1.64 2.20
CA ILE A 37 21.94 0.91 3.43
C ILE A 37 20.42 0.79 3.56
N THR A 38 19.67 1.86 3.32
CA THR A 38 18.20 1.80 3.40
C THR A 38 17.60 0.88 2.33
N LEU A 39 18.09 0.95 1.09
CA LEU A 39 17.62 0.07 0.01
C LEU A 39 17.98 -1.40 0.24
N SER A 40 19.24 -1.68 0.62
CA SER A 40 19.70 -3.03 0.90
C SER A 40 18.99 -3.64 2.11
N SER A 41 18.79 -2.89 3.18
CA SER A 41 18.06 -3.35 4.36
C SER A 41 16.60 -3.67 4.06
N ALA A 42 15.93 -2.89 3.21
CA ALA A 42 14.57 -3.20 2.75
C ALA A 42 14.52 -4.54 1.99
N TYR A 43 15.44 -4.76 1.04
CA TYR A 43 15.50 -5.99 0.25
C TYR A 43 15.85 -7.22 1.10
N VAL A 44 16.87 -7.13 1.95
CA VAL A 44 17.29 -8.23 2.84
C VAL A 44 16.17 -8.59 3.81
N THR A 45 15.47 -7.60 4.37
CA THR A 45 14.34 -7.82 5.27
C THR A 45 13.20 -8.56 4.57
N TYR A 46 12.85 -8.14 3.35
CA TYR A 46 11.85 -8.84 2.53
C TYR A 46 12.27 -10.29 2.26
N TYR A 47 13.51 -10.49 1.81
CA TYR A 47 14.03 -11.82 1.45
C TYR A 47 14.05 -12.78 2.65
N LEU A 48 14.54 -12.33 3.80
CA LEU A 48 14.57 -13.13 5.03
C LEU A 48 13.15 -13.47 5.50
N ALA A 49 12.24 -12.50 5.47
CA ALA A 49 10.86 -12.71 5.87
C ALA A 49 10.17 -13.80 5.04
N GLU A 50 10.30 -13.76 3.71
CA GLU A 50 9.62 -14.73 2.84
C GLU A 50 10.33 -16.09 2.77
N ASN A 51 11.65 -16.11 2.56
CA ASN A 51 12.37 -17.35 2.24
C ASN A 51 12.88 -18.10 3.47
N VAL A 52 13.17 -17.41 4.58
CA VAL A 52 13.75 -18.03 5.77
C VAL A 52 12.69 -18.27 6.84
N PHE A 53 11.92 -17.23 7.16
CA PHE A 53 10.96 -17.28 8.27
C PHE A 53 9.52 -17.60 7.83
N TYR A 54 9.23 -17.58 6.54
CA TYR A 54 7.89 -17.80 5.97
C TYR A 54 6.80 -16.92 6.63
N VAL A 55 7.12 -15.64 6.79
CA VAL A 55 6.23 -14.57 7.29
C VAL A 55 6.04 -13.51 6.20
N SER A 56 5.19 -12.49 6.45
CA SER A 56 4.89 -11.47 5.43
C SER A 56 6.07 -10.53 5.24
N GLY A 57 6.74 -10.59 4.08
CA GLY A 57 7.82 -9.69 3.71
C GLY A 57 7.38 -8.23 3.64
N VAL A 58 6.21 -7.97 3.06
CA VAL A 58 5.66 -6.60 2.97
C VAL A 58 5.45 -5.99 4.36
N LEU A 59 4.85 -6.73 5.30
CA LEU A 59 4.67 -6.22 6.67
C LEU A 59 6.00 -6.03 7.41
N ALA A 60 6.99 -6.89 7.17
CA ALA A 60 8.32 -6.74 7.75
C ALA A 60 9.03 -5.47 7.24
N VAL A 61 8.98 -5.19 5.93
CA VAL A 61 9.58 -3.98 5.36
C VAL A 61 8.86 -2.72 5.84
N VAL A 62 7.52 -2.74 5.96
CA VAL A 62 6.76 -1.61 6.52
C VAL A 62 7.17 -1.35 7.97
N ALA A 63 7.28 -2.39 8.80
CA ALA A 63 7.74 -2.23 10.18
C ALA A 63 9.18 -1.70 10.26
N LEU A 64 10.08 -2.17 9.38
CA LEU A 64 11.43 -1.63 9.25
C LEU A 64 11.39 -0.13 8.92
N GLY A 65 10.58 0.28 7.94
CA GLY A 65 10.46 1.69 7.53
C GLY A 65 9.92 2.58 8.66
N VAL A 66 8.93 2.08 9.41
CA VAL A 66 8.42 2.77 10.61
C VAL A 66 9.50 2.93 11.68
N VAL A 67 10.33 1.91 11.90
CA VAL A 67 11.42 1.98 12.89
C VAL A 67 12.52 2.94 12.46
N ILE A 68 12.90 2.97 11.18
CA ILE A 68 13.87 3.94 10.65
C ILE A 68 13.31 5.36 10.80
N SER A 69 12.05 5.59 10.40
CA SER A 69 11.39 6.90 10.54
C SER A 69 11.21 7.34 11.99
N ALA A 70 10.94 6.42 12.92
CA ALA A 70 10.84 6.74 14.35
C ALA A 70 12.20 7.12 14.97
N ASN A 71 13.31 6.69 14.38
CA ASN A 71 14.67 7.02 14.81
C ASN A 71 15.34 7.98 13.83
N LYS A 72 14.59 8.98 13.32
CA LYS A 72 15.09 10.07 12.46
C LYS A 72 16.37 10.76 12.98
N VAL A 73 16.56 10.79 14.29
CA VAL A 73 17.76 11.36 14.95
C VAL A 73 19.06 10.62 14.56
N SER A 74 18.96 9.40 14.02
CA SER A 74 20.10 8.61 13.55
C SER A 74 20.47 8.84 12.07
N ILE A 75 19.74 9.69 11.35
CA ILE A 75 20.03 10.10 9.97
C ILE A 75 20.67 11.50 10.00
N SER A 76 21.69 11.75 9.17
CA SER A 76 22.31 13.08 9.12
C SER A 76 21.29 14.12 8.63
N PRO A 77 21.09 15.25 9.33
CA PRO A 77 20.12 16.26 8.90
C PRO A 77 20.38 16.81 7.49
N GLU A 78 21.65 16.87 7.06
CA GLU A 78 22.00 17.31 5.71
C GLU A 78 21.63 16.29 4.62
N VAL A 79 21.44 15.01 4.97
CA VAL A 79 21.23 13.89 4.06
C VAL A 79 19.78 13.39 4.08
N GLU A 80 19.01 13.69 5.13
CA GLU A 80 17.61 13.27 5.26
C GLU A 80 16.75 13.67 4.06
N GLU A 81 16.90 14.91 3.57
CA GLU A 81 16.17 15.42 2.40
C GLU A 81 16.52 14.64 1.12
N PHE A 82 17.80 14.28 0.93
CA PHE A 82 18.24 13.48 -0.21
C PHE A 82 17.70 12.05 -0.15
N VAL A 83 17.75 11.41 1.02
CA VAL A 83 17.18 10.06 1.22
C VAL A 83 15.68 10.08 0.97
N HIS A 84 14.98 11.10 1.50
CA HIS A 84 13.54 11.26 1.29
C HIS A 84 13.20 11.44 -0.20
N SER A 85 13.87 12.35 -0.88
CA SER A 85 13.69 12.61 -2.31
C SER A 85 13.97 11.38 -3.17
N PHE A 86 14.99 10.59 -2.82
CA PHE A 86 15.28 9.32 -3.49
C PHE A 86 14.12 8.32 -3.36
N TRP A 87 13.59 8.12 -2.14
CA TRP A 87 12.47 7.21 -1.91
C TRP A 87 11.16 7.70 -2.54
N GLU A 88 10.92 9.01 -2.58
CA GLU A 88 9.79 9.59 -3.32
C GLU A 88 9.90 9.33 -4.82
N MET A 89 11.08 9.57 -5.41
CA MET A 89 11.34 9.29 -6.82
C MET A 89 11.16 7.79 -7.13
N LEU A 90 11.72 6.91 -6.30
CA LEU A 90 11.59 5.46 -6.47
C LEU A 90 10.13 5.01 -6.35
N SER A 91 9.37 5.56 -5.39
CA SER A 91 7.95 5.27 -5.23
C SER A 91 7.14 5.75 -6.43
N TYR A 92 7.42 6.95 -6.95
CA TYR A 92 6.79 7.48 -8.15
C TYR A 92 7.04 6.61 -9.39
N LEU A 93 8.29 6.19 -9.59
CA LEU A 93 8.67 5.28 -10.68
C LEU A 93 7.96 3.93 -10.54
N ALA A 94 7.99 3.31 -9.36
CA ALA A 94 7.34 2.03 -9.10
C ALA A 94 5.82 2.09 -9.31
N ASN A 95 5.16 3.15 -8.82
CA ASN A 95 3.74 3.37 -9.05
C ASN A 95 3.43 3.50 -10.54
N THR A 96 4.18 4.33 -11.27
CA THR A 96 4.01 4.54 -12.72
C THR A 96 4.17 3.22 -13.49
N LEU A 97 5.20 2.43 -13.16
CA LEU A 97 5.43 1.13 -13.78
C LEU A 97 4.27 0.16 -13.52
N ILE A 98 3.77 0.07 -12.29
CA ILE A 98 2.63 -0.81 -11.95
C ILE A 98 1.39 -0.40 -12.75
N PHE A 99 1.08 0.89 -12.84
CA PHE A 99 -0.08 1.37 -13.61
C PHE A 99 0.06 1.07 -15.10
N ILE A 100 1.25 1.26 -15.68
CA ILE A 100 1.51 0.93 -17.09
C ILE A 100 1.37 -0.57 -17.34
N ILE A 101 2.05 -1.41 -16.54
CA ILE A 101 2.02 -2.87 -16.69
C ILE A 101 0.58 -3.38 -16.58
N VAL A 102 -0.13 -2.97 -15.55
CA VAL A 102 -1.50 -3.42 -15.31
C VAL A 102 -2.44 -2.91 -16.40
N GLY A 103 -2.28 -1.66 -16.86
CA GLY A 103 -3.04 -1.12 -17.99
C GLY A 103 -2.84 -1.93 -19.28
N VAL A 104 -1.61 -2.32 -19.59
CA VAL A 104 -1.30 -3.18 -20.74
C VAL A 104 -1.93 -4.56 -20.57
N VAL A 105 -1.76 -5.21 -19.42
CA VAL A 105 -2.30 -6.55 -19.14
C VAL A 105 -3.83 -6.57 -19.25
N ILE A 106 -4.53 -5.53 -18.75
CA ILE A 106 -5.98 -5.41 -18.90
C ILE A 106 -6.36 -5.28 -20.37
N THR A 107 -5.66 -4.43 -21.12
CA THR A 107 -5.98 -4.20 -22.54
C THR A 107 -5.84 -5.48 -23.36
N GLU A 108 -4.77 -6.24 -23.14
CA GLU A 108 -4.50 -7.48 -23.86
C GLU A 108 -5.47 -8.61 -23.48
N ARG A 109 -5.76 -8.79 -22.18
CA ARG A 109 -6.48 -9.96 -21.67
C ARG A 109 -7.98 -9.75 -21.46
N SER A 110 -8.42 -8.51 -21.27
CA SER A 110 -9.78 -8.23 -20.82
C SER A 110 -10.72 -7.79 -21.92
N LEU A 111 -10.26 -7.07 -22.95
CA LEU A 111 -11.17 -6.49 -23.95
C LEU A 111 -12.01 -7.52 -24.71
N SER A 112 -11.57 -8.77 -24.79
CA SER A 112 -12.28 -9.88 -25.43
C SER A 112 -13.37 -10.55 -24.57
N PHE A 113 -13.44 -10.26 -23.26
CA PHE A 113 -14.30 -10.99 -22.31
C PHE A 113 -15.17 -10.10 -21.40
N ILE A 114 -15.27 -8.79 -21.64
CA ILE A 114 -16.12 -7.91 -20.82
C ILE A 114 -17.59 -8.16 -21.17
N GLU A 115 -18.26 -8.97 -20.36
CA GLU A 115 -19.71 -9.05 -20.37
C GLU A 115 -20.30 -7.84 -19.64
N LYS A 116 -21.51 -7.39 -20.04
CA LYS A 116 -22.24 -6.30 -19.35
C LYS A 116 -22.43 -6.59 -17.84
N ASN A 117 -22.44 -7.87 -17.46
CA ASN A 117 -22.57 -8.30 -16.08
C ASN A 117 -21.34 -7.94 -15.21
N ASP A 118 -20.14 -7.90 -15.79
CA ASP A 118 -18.92 -7.58 -15.05
C ASP A 118 -18.86 -6.09 -14.68
N LEU A 119 -19.33 -5.20 -15.55
CA LEU A 119 -19.44 -3.77 -15.26
C LEU A 119 -20.42 -3.50 -14.12
N PHE A 120 -21.56 -4.20 -14.10
CA PHE A 120 -22.54 -4.11 -13.03
C PHE A 120 -21.96 -4.59 -11.69
N LEU A 121 -21.20 -5.69 -11.73
CA LEU A 121 -20.56 -6.24 -10.55
C LEU A 121 -19.44 -5.34 -10.00
N ILE A 122 -18.67 -4.66 -10.88
CA ILE A 122 -17.70 -3.63 -10.46
C ILE A 122 -18.40 -2.50 -9.72
N LEU A 123 -19.52 -2.00 -10.26
CA LEU A 123 -20.26 -0.89 -9.63
C LEU A 123 -20.82 -1.29 -8.26
N ILE A 124 -21.43 -2.49 -8.15
CA ILE A 124 -21.90 -3.03 -6.87
C ILE A 124 -20.74 -3.15 -5.88
N THR A 125 -19.61 -3.69 -6.32
CA THR A 125 -18.45 -3.90 -5.44
C THR A 125 -17.86 -2.57 -4.98
N TYR A 126 -17.81 -1.56 -5.86
CA TYR A 126 -17.38 -0.20 -5.52
C TYR A 126 -18.30 0.44 -4.47
N ILE A 127 -19.62 0.40 -4.66
CA ILE A 127 -20.59 0.90 -3.69
C ILE A 127 -20.47 0.14 -2.38
N GLY A 128 -20.41 -1.20 -2.45
CA GLY A 128 -20.26 -2.07 -1.29
C GLY A 128 -19.02 -1.73 -0.47
N ILE A 129 -17.84 -1.62 -1.09
CA ILE A 129 -16.61 -1.25 -0.39
C ILE A 129 -16.72 0.13 0.28
N THR A 130 -17.36 1.09 -0.38
CA THR A 130 -17.55 2.45 0.16
C THR A 130 -18.48 2.44 1.37
N VAL A 131 -19.59 1.70 1.29
CA VAL A 131 -20.53 1.51 2.41
C VAL A 131 -19.87 0.76 3.56
N PHE A 132 -19.14 -0.32 3.29
CA PHE A 132 -18.41 -1.05 4.33
C PHE A 132 -17.39 -0.15 5.04
N ARG A 133 -16.70 0.73 4.31
CA ARG A 133 -15.78 1.70 4.90
C ARG A 133 -16.51 2.71 5.79
N LEU A 134 -17.65 3.23 5.34
CA LEU A 134 -18.50 4.13 6.12
C LEU A 134 -18.97 3.47 7.42
N VAL A 135 -19.47 2.24 7.32
CA VAL A 135 -19.93 1.46 8.48
C VAL A 135 -18.78 1.17 9.44
N MET A 136 -17.62 0.74 8.94
CA MET A 136 -16.46 0.50 9.79
C MET A 136 -16.00 1.76 10.52
N ILE A 137 -15.89 2.90 9.84
CA ILE A 137 -15.54 4.18 10.47
C ILE A 137 -16.62 4.61 11.45
N GLY A 138 -17.90 4.41 11.13
CA GLY A 138 -19.03 4.71 12.03
C GLY A 138 -18.99 3.88 13.32
N ILE A 139 -18.72 2.57 13.22
CA ILE A 139 -18.59 1.68 14.39
C ILE A 139 -17.36 2.03 15.23
N LEU A 140 -16.26 2.43 14.59
CA LEU A 140 -15.01 2.83 15.27
C LEU A 140 -15.05 4.28 15.77
N SER A 141 -15.99 5.11 15.32
CA SER A 141 -16.15 6.50 15.73
C SER A 141 -16.26 6.72 17.26
N PRO A 142 -17.00 5.91 18.07
CA PRO A 142 -17.01 6.07 19.52
C PRO A 142 -15.65 5.79 20.19
N ILE A 143 -14.79 5.00 19.55
CA ILE A 143 -13.43 4.71 20.02
C ILE A 143 -12.48 5.82 19.57
N LEU A 144 -12.58 6.25 18.31
CA LEU A 144 -11.76 7.33 17.74
C LEU A 144 -12.05 8.69 18.39
N THR A 145 -13.30 8.97 18.77
CA THR A 145 -13.65 10.19 19.51
C THR A 145 -13.03 10.26 20.90
N ARG A 146 -12.64 9.12 21.48
CA ARG A 146 -11.96 9.04 22.78
C ARG A 146 -10.44 9.01 22.68
N LEU A 147 -9.87 8.91 21.48
CA LEU A 147 -8.42 8.84 21.24
C LEU A 147 -7.96 10.07 20.45
N GLY A 148 -7.15 10.94 21.06
CA GLY A 148 -6.56 12.11 20.40
C GLY A 148 -7.50 13.32 20.29
N TYR A 149 -7.51 13.97 19.12
CA TYR A 149 -8.15 15.29 18.90
C TYR A 149 -9.69 15.27 18.78
N GLY A 150 -10.32 14.10 18.92
CA GLY A 150 -11.77 13.91 18.76
C GLY A 150 -12.19 13.90 17.30
N LEU A 151 -12.97 12.88 16.89
CA LEU A 151 -13.41 12.71 15.52
C LEU A 151 -14.77 13.38 15.29
N LYS A 152 -14.83 14.44 14.47
CA LYS A 152 -16.11 15.01 14.05
C LYS A 152 -16.74 14.16 12.94
N TRP A 153 -18.06 14.28 12.77
CA TRP A 153 -18.77 13.63 11.66
C TRP A 153 -18.19 14.06 10.29
N GLN A 154 -17.73 15.31 10.18
CA GLN A 154 -17.08 15.84 8.98
C GLN A 154 -15.80 15.06 8.64
N ASP A 155 -14.95 14.83 9.63
CA ASP A 155 -13.71 14.04 9.47
C ASP A 155 -14.02 12.59 9.10
N ALA A 156 -15.08 11.99 9.68
CA ALA A 156 -15.51 10.63 9.36
C ALA A 156 -15.92 10.48 7.89
N VAL A 157 -16.64 11.47 7.34
CA VAL A 157 -17.03 11.48 5.91
C VAL A 157 -15.80 11.63 5.03
N VAL A 158 -14.89 12.56 5.35
CA VAL A 158 -13.64 12.75 4.61
C VAL A 158 -12.76 11.49 4.63
N MET A 159 -12.60 10.83 5.78
CA MET A 159 -11.83 9.58 5.90
C MET A 159 -12.45 8.40 5.14
N THR A 160 -13.78 8.40 5.01
CA THR A 160 -14.49 7.41 4.20
C THR A 160 -14.23 7.65 2.72
N TRP A 161 -14.38 8.90 2.28
CA TRP A 161 -14.29 9.26 0.86
C TRP A 161 -12.85 9.28 0.33
N GLY A 162 -11.90 9.77 1.13
CA GLY A 162 -10.47 9.88 0.80
C GLY A 162 -9.71 8.55 0.74
N GLY A 163 -10.40 7.42 0.92
CA GLY A 163 -9.83 6.07 0.88
C GLY A 163 -9.50 5.57 -0.52
N LEU A 164 -8.58 6.23 -1.23
CA LEU A 164 -8.18 5.86 -2.58
C LEU A 164 -7.57 4.45 -2.61
N ARG A 165 -8.02 3.62 -3.57
CA ARG A 165 -7.37 2.34 -3.86
C ARG A 165 -6.22 2.61 -4.83
N GLY A 166 -5.04 2.07 -4.54
CA GLY A 166 -3.81 2.40 -5.25
C GLY A 166 -3.09 1.20 -5.86
N ALA A 167 -1.83 1.43 -6.21
CA ALA A 167 -0.96 0.46 -6.90
C ALA A 167 -0.76 -0.86 -6.17
N VAL A 168 -0.76 -0.86 -4.82
CA VAL A 168 -0.59 -2.10 -4.02
C VAL A 168 -1.70 -3.11 -4.31
N GLY A 169 -2.95 -2.65 -4.46
CA GLY A 169 -4.08 -3.52 -4.79
C GLY A 169 -3.93 -4.12 -6.19
N LEU A 170 -3.49 -3.32 -7.16
CA LEU A 170 -3.24 -3.76 -8.53
C LEU A 170 -2.10 -4.79 -8.59
N ALA A 171 -1.00 -4.55 -7.87
CA ALA A 171 0.14 -5.48 -7.82
C ALA A 171 -0.26 -6.84 -7.24
N LEU A 172 -1.07 -6.85 -6.16
CA LEU A 172 -1.59 -8.08 -5.59
C LEU A 172 -2.55 -8.80 -6.55
N ALA A 173 -3.44 -8.06 -7.22
CA ALA A 173 -4.34 -8.62 -8.22
C ALA A 173 -3.56 -9.27 -9.39
N LEU A 174 -2.48 -8.63 -9.84
CA LEU A 174 -1.61 -9.16 -10.89
C LEU A 174 -0.87 -10.42 -10.40
N SER A 175 -0.34 -10.41 -9.18
CA SER A 175 0.30 -11.58 -8.57
C SER A 175 -0.65 -12.78 -8.47
N VAL A 176 -1.91 -12.54 -8.10
CA VAL A 176 -2.96 -13.58 -8.06
C VAL A 176 -3.32 -14.05 -9.46
N ALA A 177 -3.44 -13.15 -10.43
CA ALA A 177 -3.75 -13.50 -11.82
C ALA A 177 -2.64 -14.34 -12.48
N GLU A 178 -1.38 -14.12 -12.11
CA GLU A 178 -0.23 -14.88 -12.61
C GLU A 178 0.06 -16.17 -11.84
N SER A 179 -0.55 -16.38 -10.67
CA SER A 179 -0.35 -17.58 -9.86
C SER A 179 -0.72 -18.84 -10.64
N ARG A 180 0.17 -19.84 -10.65
CA ARG A 180 -0.06 -21.16 -11.29
C ARG A 180 -1.09 -22.03 -10.56
N TYR A 181 -1.42 -21.70 -9.32
CA TYR A 181 -2.33 -22.50 -8.49
C TYR A 181 -3.81 -22.19 -8.71
N ILE A 182 -4.11 -21.07 -9.36
CA ILE A 182 -5.48 -20.61 -9.63
C ILE A 182 -5.75 -20.77 -11.12
N ASN A 183 -6.99 -21.12 -11.48
CA ASN A 183 -7.40 -21.15 -12.89
C ASN A 183 -7.27 -19.74 -13.49
N ARG A 184 -6.19 -19.53 -14.23
CA ARG A 184 -5.75 -18.24 -14.77
C ARG A 184 -6.80 -17.60 -15.66
N GLU A 185 -7.45 -18.40 -16.50
CA GLU A 185 -8.31 -17.89 -17.56
C GLU A 185 -9.63 -17.32 -17.03
N THR A 186 -10.21 -17.91 -15.98
CA THR A 186 -11.54 -17.52 -15.48
C THR A 186 -11.51 -16.74 -14.17
N ILE A 187 -10.67 -17.10 -13.20
CA ILE A 187 -10.70 -16.47 -11.87
C ILE A 187 -9.68 -15.34 -11.77
N GLY A 188 -8.45 -15.59 -12.25
CA GLY A 188 -7.36 -14.59 -12.21
C GLY A 188 -7.72 -13.32 -12.99
N ASN A 189 -8.17 -13.49 -14.23
CA ASN A 189 -8.60 -12.36 -15.07
C ASN A 189 -9.81 -11.61 -14.47
N LYS A 190 -10.80 -12.32 -13.90
CA LYS A 190 -11.95 -11.66 -13.25
C LYS A 190 -11.55 -10.82 -12.05
N ILE A 191 -10.64 -11.31 -11.20
CA ILE A 191 -10.12 -10.55 -10.05
C ILE A 191 -9.34 -9.32 -10.54
N LEU A 192 -8.50 -9.48 -11.56
CA LEU A 192 -7.75 -8.37 -12.16
C LEU A 192 -8.70 -7.27 -12.67
N ILE A 193 -9.74 -7.64 -13.41
CA ILE A 193 -10.73 -6.72 -13.96
C ILE A 193 -11.49 -6.00 -12.84
N GLN A 194 -11.95 -6.74 -11.83
CA GLN A 194 -12.68 -6.16 -10.70
C GLN A 194 -11.82 -5.16 -9.93
N VAL A 195 -10.61 -5.56 -9.52
CA VAL A 195 -9.72 -4.71 -8.73
C VAL A 195 -9.31 -3.48 -9.53
N SER A 196 -9.02 -3.64 -10.82
CA SER A 196 -8.63 -2.53 -11.69
C SER A 196 -9.78 -1.55 -11.93
N GLY A 197 -10.99 -2.06 -12.18
CA GLY A 197 -12.19 -1.25 -12.31
C GLY A 197 -12.48 -0.43 -11.04
N ILE A 198 -12.33 -1.05 -9.87
CA ILE A 198 -12.48 -0.36 -8.58
C ILE A 198 -11.40 0.72 -8.42
N VAL A 199 -10.14 0.42 -8.72
CA VAL A 199 -9.04 1.40 -8.63
C VAL A 199 -9.32 2.59 -9.54
N ILE A 200 -9.66 2.36 -10.80
CA ILE A 200 -10.01 3.41 -11.77
C ILE A 200 -11.18 4.26 -11.25
N LEU A 201 -12.26 3.64 -10.78
CA LEU A 201 -13.41 4.36 -10.23
C LEU A 201 -13.03 5.19 -9.00
N THR A 202 -12.23 4.65 -8.08
CA THR A 202 -11.81 5.41 -6.90
C THR A 202 -10.89 6.58 -7.25
N LEU A 203 -10.01 6.43 -8.25
CA LEU A 203 -9.15 7.52 -8.69
C LEU A 203 -9.94 8.60 -9.44
N LEU A 204 -10.86 8.20 -10.32
CA LEU A 204 -11.65 9.17 -11.09
C LEU A 204 -12.72 9.86 -10.27
N VAL A 205 -13.44 9.13 -9.42
CA VAL A 205 -14.57 9.67 -8.64
C VAL A 205 -14.08 10.21 -7.30
N ASN A 206 -13.41 9.39 -6.49
CA ASN A 206 -13.08 9.82 -5.12
C ASN A 206 -11.96 10.85 -5.12
N ALA A 207 -10.90 10.70 -5.94
CA ALA A 207 -9.79 11.66 -5.91
C ALA A 207 -10.21 13.06 -6.38
N THR A 208 -10.99 13.15 -7.45
CA THR A 208 -11.50 14.43 -7.97
C THR A 208 -12.50 15.08 -7.01
N THR A 209 -13.38 14.28 -6.39
CA THR A 209 -14.44 14.78 -5.50
C THR A 209 -13.91 15.14 -4.11
N THR A 210 -12.79 14.55 -3.64
CA THR A 210 -12.27 14.80 -2.29
C THR A 210 -11.89 16.27 -2.07
N ASN A 211 -11.27 16.93 -3.05
CA ASN A 211 -10.93 18.36 -2.95
C ASN A 211 -12.18 19.25 -2.83
N PHE A 212 -13.26 18.90 -3.53
CA PHE A 212 -14.53 19.61 -3.44
C PHE A 212 -15.20 19.39 -2.07
N LEU A 213 -15.19 18.14 -1.59
CA LEU A 213 -15.75 17.75 -0.30
C LEU A 213 -15.04 18.47 0.86
N LEU A 214 -13.70 18.56 0.82
CA LEU A 214 -12.89 19.28 1.80
C LEU A 214 -13.19 20.79 1.84
N ARG A 215 -13.69 21.37 0.76
CA ARG A 215 -14.02 22.80 0.68
C ARG A 215 -15.42 23.11 1.22
N ILE A 216 -16.30 22.11 1.26
CA ILE A 216 -17.69 22.24 1.69
C ILE A 216 -17.84 22.03 3.21
N LEU A 217 -17.03 21.14 3.78
CA LEU A 217 -17.05 20.76 5.20
C LEU A 217 -16.20 21.71 6.05
#